data_AF-A0A1I6Q094-F1
#
_entry.id   AF-A0A1I6Q094-F1
#
_cell.length_a   1.000
_cell.length_b   1.000
_cell.length_c   1.000
_cell.angle_alpha   90.00
_cell.angle_beta   90.00
_cell.angle_gamma   90.00
#
_symmetry.space_group_name_H-M   'P 1'
#
loop_
_entity.id
_entity.type
_entity.pdbx_description
1 polymer ?
#
loop_
_entity_poly.entity_id
_entity_poly.type
_entity_poly.pdbx_seq_one_letter_code
_entity_poly.pdbx_strand_id
1 'polypeptide(L)'
;MDYLKHTEIASVILYDLRWSESDLMIYDDLIDYVVGKCTDEEILDITDGESREVLLFLQNELRDLIKKHVLPQYLPDKYKDKS
;
A
#
# COMPACT_ATOMS: atom_id res chain seq x y z
N MET A 1 -9.40 -6.18 -6.83
CA MET A 1 -9.76 -6.35 -5.40
C MET A 1 -11.10 -7.08 -5.28
N ASP A 2 -11.12 -8.20 -4.56
CA ASP A 2 -12.33 -8.97 -4.27
C ASP A 2 -12.59 -9.00 -2.76
N TYR A 3 -13.84 -8.78 -2.36
CA TYR A 3 -14.28 -8.94 -0.98
C TYR A 3 -14.60 -10.41 -0.69
N LEU A 4 -13.96 -11.01 0.32
CA LEU A 4 -14.17 -12.41 0.68
C LEU A 4 -15.14 -12.55 1.86
N LYS A 5 -14.85 -11.85 2.97
CA LYS A 5 -15.67 -11.83 4.19
C LYS A 5 -15.25 -10.66 5.08
N HIS A 6 -16.03 -10.36 6.11
CA HIS A 6 -15.58 -9.54 7.24
C HIS A 6 -15.99 -10.18 8.57
N THR A 7 -15.32 -9.77 9.64
CA THR A 7 -15.68 -10.14 11.02
C THR A 7 -15.80 -8.85 11.83
N GLU A 8 -16.90 -8.72 12.57
CA GLU A 8 -17.09 -7.62 13.52
C GLU A 8 -16.67 -8.08 14.91
N ILE A 9 -15.68 -7.42 15.50
CA ILE A 9 -15.22 -7.66 16.87
C ILE A 9 -15.32 -6.35 17.64
N ALA A 10 -16.24 -6.31 18.62
CA ALA A 10 -16.59 -5.10 19.35
C ALA A 10 -16.98 -3.94 18.39
N SER A 11 -16.17 -2.89 18.30
CA SER A 11 -16.38 -1.73 17.41
C SER A 11 -15.48 -1.74 16.17
N VAL A 12 -14.82 -2.86 15.87
CA VAL A 12 -13.86 -2.98 14.77
C VAL A 12 -14.37 -3.96 13.73
N ILE A 13 -14.34 -3.55 12.46
CA ILE A 13 -14.65 -4.39 11.30
C ILE A 13 -13.33 -4.83 10.66
N LEU A 14 -13.07 -6.13 10.65
CA LEU A 14 -11.92 -6.73 10.00
C LEU A 14 -12.33 -7.27 8.64
N TYR A 15 -11.70 -6.80 7.57
CA TYR A 15 -11.98 -7.25 6.20
C TYR A 15 -10.98 -8.30 5.73
N ASP A 16 -11.50 -9.35 5.09
CA ASP A 16 -10.71 -10.33 4.35
C ASP A 16 -10.89 -10.02 2.86
N LEU A 17 -9.78 -9.63 2.22
CA LEU A 17 -9.76 -9.05 0.89
C LEU A 17 -8.72 -9.77 0.05
N ARG A 18 -9.08 -10.11 -1.18
CA ARG A 18 -8.12 -10.59 -2.18
C ARG A 18 -7.73 -9.45 -3.09
N TRP A 19 -6.44 -9.32 -3.33
CA TRP A 19 -5.88 -8.29 -4.18
C TRP A 19 -5.08 -8.91 -5.32
N SER A 20 -5.17 -8.30 -6.50
CA SER A 20 -4.26 -8.68 -7.58
C SER A 20 -2.90 -8.03 -7.35
N GLU A 21 -1.85 -8.64 -7.91
CA GLU A 21 -0.50 -8.07 -7.91
C GLU A 21 -0.49 -6.64 -8.49
N SER A 22 -1.20 -6.43 -9.60
CA SER A 22 -1.34 -5.11 -10.23
C SER A 22 -2.01 -4.09 -9.33
N ASP A 23 -3.01 -4.49 -8.54
CA ASP A 23 -3.68 -3.57 -7.60
C ASP A 23 -2.67 -3.07 -6.57
N LEU A 24 -1.89 -3.98 -5.97
CA LEU A 24 -0.88 -3.63 -4.96
C LEU A 24 0.19 -2.69 -5.53
N MET A 25 0.64 -2.92 -6.77
CA MET A 25 1.62 -2.05 -7.43
C MET A 25 1.08 -0.65 -7.71
N ILE A 26 -0.18 -0.54 -8.12
CA ILE A 26 -0.83 0.76 -8.33
C ILE A 26 -0.89 1.53 -7.01
N TYR A 27 -1.22 0.88 -5.89
CA TYR A 27 -1.24 1.54 -4.58
C TYR A 27 0.14 2.02 -4.14
N ASP A 28 1.19 1.23 -4.38
CA ASP A 28 2.57 1.64 -4.14
C ASP A 28 2.93 2.91 -4.95
N ASP A 29 2.57 2.95 -6.23
CA ASP A 29 2.80 4.11 -7.11
C ASP A 29 1.98 5.35 -6.67
N LEU A 30 0.76 5.15 -6.18
CA LEU A 30 -0.08 6.24 -5.68
C LEU A 30 0.51 6.86 -4.41
N ILE A 31 0.99 6.03 -3.48
CA ILE A 31 1.67 6.54 -2.29
C ILE A 31 2.95 7.28 -2.68
N ASP A 32 3.72 6.74 -3.64
CA ASP A 32 4.94 7.38 -4.15
C ASP A 32 4.64 8.76 -4.75
N TYR A 33 3.55 8.87 -5.52
CA TYR A 33 3.10 10.12 -6.10
C TYR A 33 2.69 11.14 -5.03
N VAL A 34 1.84 10.73 -4.08
CA VAL A 34 1.36 11.63 -3.01
C VAL A 34 2.53 12.13 -2.18
N VAL A 35 3.41 11.24 -1.73
CA VAL A 35 4.61 11.63 -0.99
C VAL A 35 5.54 12.47 -1.87
N GLY A 36 5.70 12.16 -3.15
CA GLY A 36 6.60 12.89 -4.03
C GLY A 36 6.11 14.28 -4.46
N LYS A 37 4.80 14.55 -4.37
CA LYS A 37 4.18 15.76 -4.97
C LYS A 37 3.41 16.64 -4.00
N CYS A 38 2.89 16.09 -2.91
CA CYS A 38 2.10 16.84 -1.95
C CYS A 38 2.96 17.34 -0.78
N THR A 39 2.62 18.50 -0.26
CA THR A 39 3.10 19.03 1.01
C THR A 39 2.50 18.24 2.19
N ASP A 40 3.04 18.42 3.39
CA ASP A 40 2.53 17.72 4.58
C ASP A 40 1.09 18.14 4.93
N GLU A 41 0.74 19.42 4.71
CA GLU A 41 -0.62 19.93 4.90
C GLU A 41 -1.61 19.31 3.92
N GLU A 42 -1.23 19.17 2.64
CA GLU A 42 -2.05 18.49 1.64
C GLU A 42 -2.19 17.00 1.91
N ILE A 43 -1.13 16.34 2.43
CA ILE A 43 -1.20 14.93 2.82
C ILE A 43 -2.21 14.77 3.96
N LEU A 44 -2.13 15.61 4.99
CA LEU A 44 -3.07 15.60 6.11
C LEU A 44 -4.52 15.76 5.64
N ASP A 45 -4.77 16.66 4.69
CA ASP A 45 -6.11 16.89 4.13
C ASP A 45 -6.62 15.69 3.31
N ILE A 46 -5.79 15.13 2.42
CA ILE A 46 -6.18 14.01 1.53
C ILE A 46 -6.41 12.72 2.33
N THR A 47 -5.65 12.50 3.38
CA THR A 47 -5.62 11.24 4.13
C THR A 47 -6.46 11.25 5.41
N ASP A 48 -7.19 12.35 5.66
CA ASP A 48 -7.99 12.55 6.87
C ASP A 48 -7.13 12.48 8.16
N GLY A 49 -5.96 13.13 8.11
CA GLY A 49 -5.09 13.36 9.28
C GLY A 49 -3.86 12.46 9.38
N GLU A 50 -3.53 11.66 8.37
CA GLU A 50 -2.32 10.84 8.39
C GLU A 50 -1.07 11.64 8.01
N SER A 51 0.08 11.21 8.52
CA SER A 51 1.36 11.86 8.24
C SER A 51 2.09 11.22 7.07
N ARG A 52 3.01 11.98 6.46
CA ARG A 52 3.95 11.46 5.46
C ARG A 52 4.72 10.23 5.95
N GLU A 53 5.12 10.22 7.22
CA GLU A 53 5.86 9.11 7.81
C GLU A 53 5.02 7.83 7.85
N VAL A 54 3.74 7.93 8.19
CA VAL A 54 2.79 6.81 8.16
C VAL A 54 2.63 6.29 6.73
N LEU A 55 2.45 7.19 5.75
CA LEU A 55 2.35 6.77 4.34
C LEU A 55 3.61 6.02 3.87
N LEU A 56 4.80 6.51 4.20
CA LEU A 56 6.06 5.85 3.85
C LEU A 56 6.21 4.50 4.54
N PHE A 57 5.80 4.38 5.80
CA PHE A 57 5.77 3.12 6.52
C PHE A 57 4.84 2.11 5.82
N LEU A 58 3.61 2.52 5.49
CA LEU A 58 2.65 1.68 4.77
C LEU A 58 3.17 1.27 3.39
N GLN A 59 3.83 2.18 2.67
CA GLN A 59 4.44 1.89 1.38
C GLN A 59 5.53 0.83 1.49
N ASN A 60 6.37 0.88 2.52
CA ASN A 60 7.42 -0.12 2.73
C ASN A 60 6.84 -1.49 3.06
N GLU A 61 5.85 -1.56 3.96
CA GLU A 61 5.14 -2.82 4.26
C GLU A 61 4.47 -3.41 3.00
N LEU A 62 3.88 -2.56 2.17
CA LEU A 62 3.30 -2.96 0.89
C LEU A 62 4.35 -3.51 -0.08
N ARG A 63 5.50 -2.84 -0.20
CA ARG A 63 6.64 -3.29 -1.02
C ARG A 63 7.16 -4.65 -0.56
N ASP A 64 7.29 -4.85 0.74
CA ASP A 64 7.75 -6.12 1.31
C ASP A 64 6.75 -7.25 1.06
N LEU A 65 5.45 -6.95 1.14
CA LEU A 65 4.38 -7.90 0.81
C LEU A 65 4.45 -8.30 -0.68
N ILE A 66 4.63 -7.33 -1.59
CA ILE A 66 4.81 -7.58 -3.02
C ILE A 66 6.05 -8.47 -3.23
N LYS A 67 7.22 -8.09 -2.71
CA LYS A 67 8.47 -8.84 -2.86
C LYS A 67 8.38 -10.28 -2.33
N LYS A 68 7.64 -10.50 -1.24
CA LYS A 68 7.52 -11.79 -0.58
C LYS A 68 6.59 -12.77 -1.32
N HIS A 69 5.56 -12.27 -2.00
CA HIS A 69 4.48 -13.10 -2.52
C HIS A 69 4.38 -13.13 -4.05
N VAL A 70 4.98 -12.16 -4.75
CA VAL A 70 5.05 -12.14 -6.21
C VAL A 70 6.22 -12.99 -6.68
N LEU A 71 6.02 -13.76 -7.75
CA LEU A 71 7.09 -14.55 -8.35
C LEU A 71 8.18 -13.61 -8.90
N PRO A 72 9.48 -13.84 -8.58
CA PRO A 72 10.57 -12.92 -8.97
C PRO A 72 10.65 -12.59 -10.47
N GLN A 73 10.21 -13.50 -11.33
CA GLN A 73 10.20 -13.32 -12.79
C GLN A 73 9.17 -12.30 -13.29
N TYR A 74 8.09 -12.06 -12.52
CA TYR A 74 7.05 -11.08 -12.84
C TYR A 74 7.24 -9.77 -12.06
N LEU A 75 8.14 -9.78 -11.06
CA LEU A 75 8.44 -8.61 -10.27
C LEU A 75 9.06 -7.48 -11.14
N PRO A 76 8.46 -6.28 -11.15
CA PRO A 76 9.04 -5.11 -11.83
C PRO A 76 10.40 -4.72 -11.25
N ASP A 77 11.23 -4.09 -12.08
CA ASP A 77 12.60 -3.71 -11.70
C ASP A 77 12.65 -2.72 -10.52
N LYS A 78 11.61 -1.91 -10.30
CA LYS A 78 11.53 -1.00 -9.14
C LYS A 78 11.52 -1.71 -7.78
N TYR A 79 11.18 -3.00 -7.75
CA TYR A 79 11.18 -3.82 -6.52
C TYR A 79 12.34 -4.81 -6.48
N LYS A 80 13.12 -4.94 -7.56
CA LYS A 80 14.35 -5.72 -7.51
C LYS A 80 15.37 -4.87 -6.79
N ASP A 81 15.88 -5.36 -5.66
CA ASP A 81 16.94 -4.66 -4.95
C ASP A 81 18.09 -4.41 -5.94
N LYS A 82 18.51 -3.14 -6.06
CA LYS A 82 19.75 -2.82 -6.74
C LYS A 82 20.87 -3.42 -5.89
N SER A 83 21.35 -4.59 -6.32
CA SER A 83 22.55 -5.24 -5.81
C SER A 83 23.72 -4.27 -5.72
#